data_AF-A0A2V5QC05-F1
#
_entry.id   AF-A0A2V5QC05-F1
#
_cell.length_a   1.000
_cell.length_b   1.000
_cell.length_c   1.000
_cell.angle_alpha   90.00
_cell.angle_beta   90.00
_cell.angle_gamma   90.00
#
_symmetry.space_group_name_H-M   'P 1'
#
loop_
_entity.id
_entity.type
_entity.pdbx_description
1 polymer ?
#
loop_
_entity_poly.entity_id
_entity_poly.type
_entity_poly.pdbx_seq_one_letter_code
_entity_poly.pdbx_strand_id
1 'polypeptide(L)'
;MKTNHLFAVQIFTPISAVVFGLFCFAGVSPRVAQANDFQPNPAAGTAGSVIVQDKFGGQILGFDIDQAGDEGVLSEYRDLNNGNVLAAVETFSQTTGQIIKVIVRTRTHDDFVTLGVVGNSVGLVEREHEVSFLNVVRTFALLNPLSLNQVTGRWTPPVGTDHLVSLVSRNQGGSNNAVWAMDVSSNFRPTVFTSNVAANTFGPVIEVTDPDFNSGGNPGFAYDSVTNQAVLGHATLGNPFIPGKMATVDLTTGTFTKFTGVGLGDVNGLAVDSATGTACTTTEIDFSVEFYNLATQTGFSQPLPGATQQFFSGADVEFDSVNNLFLVAQPNSSTASSGSSIHVYDVSGNLIESINGLNFSNAFNVVPAHIALNPGNRIGFVDGPDIAAGQIQSFTY
;
A
#
# COMPACT_ATOMS: atom_id res chain seq x y z
N MET A 1 -3.89 -33.81 -14.56
CA MET A 1 -3.90 -32.82 -15.66
C MET A 1 -3.44 -31.51 -15.03
N LYS A 2 -2.32 -30.95 -15.49
CA LYS A 2 -1.71 -29.74 -14.91
C LYS A 2 -2.55 -28.54 -15.33
N THR A 3 -3.24 -27.90 -14.38
CA THR A 3 -4.00 -26.68 -14.61
C THR A 3 -3.10 -25.49 -14.30
N ASN A 4 -2.73 -24.77 -15.36
CA ASN A 4 -2.16 -23.44 -15.28
C ASN A 4 -3.32 -22.49 -14.98
N HIS A 5 -3.30 -21.80 -13.84
CA HIS A 5 -4.23 -20.72 -13.54
C HIS A 5 -3.54 -19.38 -13.87
N LEU A 6 -4.22 -18.61 -14.72
CA LEU A 6 -3.81 -17.30 -15.18
C LEU A 6 -4.15 -16.25 -14.13
N PHE A 7 -3.11 -15.51 -13.73
CA PHE A 7 -3.11 -14.06 -13.50
C PHE A 7 -4.32 -13.46 -12.77
N ALA A 8 -4.51 -13.81 -11.50
CA ALA A 8 -4.71 -12.73 -10.52
C ALA A 8 -3.45 -11.89 -10.63
N VAL A 9 -3.56 -10.63 -11.07
CA VAL A 9 -2.48 -9.64 -11.22
C VAL A 9 -1.14 -10.19 -10.72
N GLN A 10 -0.41 -10.93 -11.57
CA GLN A 10 1.03 -11.01 -11.36
C GLN A 10 1.46 -9.60 -11.66
N ILE A 11 1.47 -8.76 -10.64
CA ILE A 11 2.49 -7.73 -10.54
C ILE A 11 3.75 -8.56 -10.76
N PHE A 12 4.32 -8.46 -11.96
CA PHE A 12 5.63 -8.99 -12.27
C PHE A 12 6.60 -8.13 -11.46
N THR A 13 6.59 -8.28 -10.13
CA THR A 13 7.75 -7.97 -9.32
C THR A 13 8.76 -9.02 -9.75
N PRO A 14 9.92 -8.64 -10.32
CA PRO A 14 10.92 -9.62 -10.67
C PRO A 14 11.22 -10.43 -9.41
N ILE A 15 11.10 -11.75 -9.52
CA ILE A 15 11.65 -12.67 -8.55
C ILE A 15 13.16 -12.39 -8.56
N SER A 16 13.61 -11.51 -7.67
CA SER A 16 15.01 -11.42 -7.30
C SER A 16 15.35 -12.76 -6.69
N ALA A 17 15.97 -13.62 -7.49
CA ALA A 17 16.54 -14.86 -7.02
C ALA A 17 17.47 -14.53 -5.84
N VAL A 18 17.05 -14.91 -4.64
CA VAL A 18 17.77 -14.72 -3.39
C VAL A 18 19.11 -15.44 -3.51
N VAL A 19 20.16 -14.69 -3.79
CA VAL A 19 21.53 -15.14 -3.56
C VAL A 19 21.84 -14.83 -2.10
N PHE A 20 21.77 -15.86 -1.26
CA PHE A 20 22.25 -15.79 0.13
C PHE A 20 23.76 -15.51 0.14
N GLY A 21 24.12 -14.23 0.23
CA GLY A 21 25.48 -13.78 0.53
C GLY A 21 25.60 -13.50 2.02
N LEU A 22 26.06 -14.48 2.80
CA LEU A 22 26.41 -14.27 4.21
C LEU A 22 27.68 -13.40 4.27
N PHE A 23 27.57 -12.11 4.55
CA PHE A 23 28.74 -11.24 4.74
C PHE A 23 28.62 -10.38 6.00
N CYS A 24 29.61 -10.54 6.87
CA CYS A 24 29.83 -9.72 8.05
C CYS A 24 30.36 -8.34 7.61
N PHE A 25 29.55 -7.30 7.69
CA PHE A 25 30.05 -5.92 7.59
C PHE A 25 30.62 -5.49 8.95
N ALA A 26 31.90 -5.12 8.95
CA ALA A 26 32.57 -4.52 10.09
C ALA A 26 32.07 -3.07 10.29
N GLY A 27 31.76 -2.74 11.54
CA GLY A 27 30.96 -1.60 11.93
C GLY A 27 31.48 -0.22 11.53
N VAL A 28 30.57 0.58 11.00
CA VAL A 28 30.59 2.03 11.14
C VAL A 28 29.37 2.39 11.97
N SER A 29 29.57 2.65 13.27
CA SER A 29 28.48 3.08 14.15
C SER A 29 28.16 4.55 13.87
N PRO A 30 26.97 4.90 13.37
CA PRO A 30 26.52 6.28 13.39
C PRO A 30 26.36 6.72 14.85
N ARG A 31 26.68 7.97 15.14
CA ARG A 31 26.30 8.59 16.42
C ARG A 31 24.78 8.73 16.44
N VAL A 32 24.12 7.82 17.12
CA VAL A 32 22.70 7.93 17.46
C VAL A 32 22.56 9.11 18.43
N ALA A 33 21.81 10.13 18.03
CA ALA A 33 21.37 11.16 18.96
C ALA A 33 20.51 10.47 20.04
N GLN A 34 20.82 10.70 21.31
CA GLN A 34 20.01 10.17 22.41
C GLN A 34 18.59 10.75 22.28
N ALA A 35 17.65 9.89 21.90
CA ALA A 35 16.23 10.16 22.01
C ALA A 35 15.91 10.50 23.47
N ASN A 36 15.07 11.51 23.69
CA ASN A 36 14.45 11.76 25.00
C ASN A 36 13.83 10.45 25.51
N ASP A 37 13.87 10.21 26.83
CA ASP A 37 13.39 8.98 27.47
C ASP A 37 12.03 8.55 26.89
N PHE A 38 12.07 7.54 26.03
CA PHE A 38 10.91 6.92 25.40
C PHE A 38 9.98 6.39 26.49
N GLN A 39 8.73 6.84 26.48
CA GLN A 39 7.65 6.26 27.27
C GLN A 39 6.69 5.56 26.30
N PRO A 40 6.66 4.22 26.28
CA PRO A 40 5.72 3.47 25.46
C PRO A 40 4.28 3.91 25.77
N ASN A 41 3.46 4.12 24.73
CA ASN A 41 2.03 4.27 24.91
C ASN A 41 1.47 2.94 25.46
N PRO A 42 0.99 2.87 26.72
CA PRO A 42 0.52 1.61 27.30
C PRO A 42 -0.77 1.10 26.63
N ALA A 43 -1.43 1.93 25.83
CA ALA A 43 -2.59 1.55 25.04
C ALA A 43 -2.23 1.03 23.65
N ALA A 44 -0.98 1.19 23.19
CA ALA A 44 -0.56 0.70 21.89
C ALA A 44 -0.28 -0.81 21.90
N GLY A 45 -0.59 -1.47 20.80
CA GLY A 45 -0.41 -2.90 20.65
C GLY A 45 -1.58 -3.61 19.98
N THR A 46 -1.63 -4.92 20.20
CA THR A 46 -2.67 -5.83 19.71
C THR A 46 -3.64 -6.28 20.81
N ALA A 47 -3.48 -5.74 22.03
CA ALA A 47 -4.37 -6.07 23.14
C ALA A 47 -5.78 -5.56 22.85
N GLY A 48 -6.74 -6.48 22.76
CA GLY A 48 -8.12 -6.13 22.36
C GLY A 48 -8.29 -5.88 20.85
N SER A 49 -7.34 -6.33 20.03
CA SER A 49 -7.44 -6.23 18.57
C SER A 49 -8.74 -6.82 18.05
N VAL A 50 -9.36 -6.11 17.11
CA VAL A 50 -10.49 -6.58 16.32
C VAL A 50 -9.95 -7.45 15.19
N ILE A 51 -10.56 -8.63 14.99
CA ILE A 51 -10.30 -9.48 13.84
C ILE A 51 -11.51 -9.42 12.93
N VAL A 52 -11.29 -9.06 11.67
CA VAL A 52 -12.28 -9.19 10.62
C VAL A 52 -11.98 -10.48 9.89
N GLN A 53 -12.98 -11.34 9.78
CA GLN A 53 -12.95 -12.53 8.94
C GLN A 53 -13.93 -12.33 7.79
N ASP A 54 -13.47 -12.62 6.57
CA ASP A 54 -14.34 -12.67 5.39
C ASP A 54 -15.54 -13.64 5.59
N LYS A 55 -16.62 -13.48 4.82
CA LYS A 55 -17.84 -14.28 5.02
C LYS A 55 -17.69 -15.72 4.54
N PHE A 56 -16.90 -15.98 3.50
CA PHE A 56 -16.96 -17.25 2.75
C PHE A 56 -15.73 -18.16 2.91
N GLY A 57 -14.83 -17.82 3.82
CA GLY A 57 -13.55 -18.49 4.08
C GLY A 57 -12.61 -18.45 2.89
N GLY A 58 -12.53 -17.30 2.22
CA GLY A 58 -11.64 -17.03 1.08
C GLY A 58 -10.32 -16.38 1.49
N GLN A 59 -9.57 -15.94 0.48
CA GLN A 59 -8.43 -15.03 0.64
C GLN A 59 -8.91 -13.60 0.35
N ILE A 60 -8.52 -12.65 1.18
CA ILE A 60 -8.74 -11.21 0.98
C ILE A 60 -7.77 -10.70 -0.08
N LEU A 61 -8.28 -10.03 -1.11
CA LEU A 61 -7.51 -9.47 -2.23
C LEU A 61 -7.36 -7.95 -2.16
N GLY A 62 -7.78 -7.36 -1.05
CA GLY A 62 -7.66 -5.95 -0.76
C GLY A 62 -8.67 -5.57 0.30
N PHE A 63 -8.30 -4.62 1.13
CA PHE A 63 -9.18 -3.98 2.09
C PHE A 63 -8.76 -2.53 2.25
N ASP A 64 -9.65 -1.71 2.83
CA ASP A 64 -9.32 -0.39 3.37
C ASP A 64 -10.44 0.04 4.32
N ILE A 65 -10.21 1.09 5.11
CA ILE A 65 -11.15 1.59 6.12
C ILE A 65 -11.47 3.07 5.91
N ASP A 66 -12.68 3.47 6.26
CA ASP A 66 -13.06 4.87 6.28
C ASP A 66 -12.43 5.58 7.48
N GLN A 67 -11.52 6.53 7.22
CA GLN A 67 -10.83 7.32 8.24
C GLN A 67 -11.77 8.21 9.03
N ALA A 68 -12.89 8.62 8.44
CA ALA A 68 -13.90 9.48 9.05
C ALA A 68 -15.11 8.70 9.58
N GLY A 69 -15.17 7.39 9.31
CA GLY A 69 -16.27 6.49 9.66
C GLY A 69 -15.88 5.38 10.64
N ASP A 70 -16.78 4.42 10.79
CA ASP A 70 -16.63 3.22 11.63
C ASP A 70 -16.72 1.91 10.82
N GLU A 71 -16.70 2.02 9.49
CA GLU A 71 -16.81 0.91 8.55
C GLU A 71 -15.55 0.78 7.68
N GLY A 72 -15.31 -0.42 7.16
CA GLY A 72 -14.34 -0.67 6.10
C GLY A 72 -14.94 -1.53 5.00
N VAL A 73 -14.17 -1.75 3.95
CA VAL A 73 -14.53 -2.62 2.82
C VAL A 73 -13.38 -3.58 2.53
N LEU A 74 -13.73 -4.80 2.16
CA LEU A 74 -12.80 -5.80 1.68
C LEU A 74 -13.37 -6.54 0.48
N SER A 75 -12.49 -7.15 -0.30
CA SER A 75 -12.87 -8.13 -1.32
C SER A 75 -12.21 -9.47 -1.03
N GLU A 76 -12.95 -10.55 -1.26
CA GLU A 76 -12.46 -11.91 -1.05
C GLU A 76 -12.68 -12.78 -2.28
N TYR A 77 -11.84 -13.81 -2.42
CA TYR A 77 -12.00 -14.84 -3.43
C TYR A 77 -11.75 -16.25 -2.88
N ARG A 78 -12.37 -17.24 -3.52
CA ARG A 78 -12.20 -18.65 -3.21
C ARG A 78 -12.45 -19.54 -4.42
N ASP A 79 -11.49 -20.40 -4.74
CA ASP A 79 -11.65 -21.40 -5.78
C ASP A 79 -12.77 -22.41 -5.47
N LEU A 80 -13.53 -22.78 -6.50
CA LEU A 80 -14.56 -23.80 -6.43
C LEU A 80 -14.15 -25.05 -7.23
N ASN A 81 -14.60 -26.22 -6.79
CA ASN A 81 -14.26 -27.51 -7.42
C ASN A 81 -14.70 -27.65 -8.89
N ASN A 82 -15.54 -26.75 -9.39
CA ASN A 82 -16.01 -26.74 -10.77
C ASN A 82 -15.18 -25.82 -11.70
N GLY A 83 -14.10 -25.23 -11.20
CA GLY A 83 -13.25 -24.30 -11.96
C GLY A 83 -13.74 -22.85 -11.96
N ASN A 84 -14.85 -22.54 -11.29
CA ASN A 84 -15.28 -21.16 -11.04
C ASN A 84 -14.63 -20.62 -9.76
N VAL A 85 -14.76 -19.32 -9.55
CA VAL A 85 -14.37 -18.61 -8.33
C VAL A 85 -15.62 -18.10 -7.63
N LEU A 86 -15.70 -18.24 -6.31
CA LEU A 86 -16.58 -17.42 -5.48
C LEU A 86 -15.82 -16.15 -5.13
N ALA A 87 -16.30 -15.00 -5.58
CA ALA A 87 -15.74 -13.71 -5.20
C ALA A 87 -16.82 -12.83 -4.58
N ALA A 88 -16.44 -12.01 -3.60
CA ALA A 88 -17.35 -11.12 -2.91
C ALA A 88 -16.72 -9.79 -2.55
N VAL A 89 -17.58 -8.77 -2.39
CA VAL A 89 -17.24 -7.45 -1.84
C VAL A 89 -18.07 -7.27 -0.60
N GLU A 90 -17.42 -6.94 0.51
CA GLU A 90 -18.04 -6.93 1.84
C GLU A 90 -17.70 -5.65 2.57
N THR A 91 -18.66 -5.11 3.32
CA THR A 91 -18.40 -4.07 4.30
C THR A 91 -18.35 -4.66 5.69
N PHE A 92 -17.53 -4.09 6.56
CA PHE A 92 -17.34 -4.57 7.93
C PHE A 92 -17.26 -3.41 8.93
N SER A 93 -17.52 -3.70 10.20
CA SER A 93 -17.38 -2.75 11.29
C SER A 93 -15.95 -2.73 11.80
N GLN A 94 -15.31 -1.56 11.84
CA GLN A 94 -13.98 -1.38 12.43
C GLN A 94 -13.96 -1.71 13.94
N THR A 95 -15.09 -1.48 14.64
CA THR A 95 -15.17 -1.68 16.09
C THR A 95 -15.35 -3.14 16.49
N THR A 96 -16.11 -3.91 15.70
CA THR A 96 -16.51 -5.28 16.08
C THR A 96 -15.91 -6.37 15.20
N GLY A 97 -15.39 -6.01 14.03
CA GLY A 97 -14.87 -6.93 13.03
C GLY A 97 -15.95 -7.67 12.25
N GLN A 98 -17.23 -7.42 12.55
CA GLN A 98 -18.34 -8.12 11.94
C GLN A 98 -18.59 -7.61 10.52
N ILE A 99 -18.79 -8.53 9.58
CA ILE A 99 -19.33 -8.21 8.26
C ILE A 99 -20.72 -7.61 8.42
N ILE A 100 -20.86 -6.36 8.00
CA ILE A 100 -22.11 -5.60 7.99
C ILE A 100 -22.97 -6.08 6.82
N LYS A 101 -22.39 -6.15 5.61
CA LYS A 101 -23.11 -6.56 4.42
C LYS A 101 -22.20 -7.14 3.35
N VAL A 102 -22.71 -8.17 2.67
CA VAL A 102 -22.15 -8.65 1.39
C VAL A 102 -22.80 -7.83 0.28
N ILE A 103 -22.00 -6.98 -0.37
CA ILE A 103 -22.42 -5.98 -1.35
C ILE A 103 -22.62 -6.62 -2.72
N VAL A 104 -21.65 -7.42 -3.13
CA VAL A 104 -21.65 -8.19 -4.37
C VAL A 104 -21.15 -9.59 -4.06
N ARG A 105 -21.69 -10.58 -4.77
CA ARG A 105 -21.22 -11.96 -4.72
C ARG A 105 -21.40 -12.63 -6.06
N THR A 106 -20.37 -13.32 -6.52
CA THR A 106 -20.35 -14.05 -7.79
C THR A 106 -19.89 -15.49 -7.57
N ARG A 107 -20.16 -16.34 -8.57
CA ARG A 107 -19.72 -17.75 -8.64
C ARG A 107 -19.31 -18.10 -10.07
N THR A 108 -18.49 -17.24 -10.65
CA THR A 108 -18.11 -17.17 -12.07
C THR A 108 -16.59 -17.03 -12.18
N HIS A 109 -16.06 -16.64 -13.34
CA HIS A 109 -14.65 -16.24 -13.49
C HIS A 109 -14.47 -14.75 -13.19
N ASP A 110 -15.13 -14.29 -12.13
CA ASP A 110 -15.01 -12.92 -11.65
C ASP A 110 -14.02 -12.87 -10.50
N ASP A 111 -13.28 -11.77 -10.43
CA ASP A 111 -12.50 -11.41 -9.25
C ASP A 111 -12.80 -9.96 -8.85
N PHE A 112 -12.59 -9.64 -7.57
CA PHE A 112 -12.73 -8.30 -7.03
C PHE A 112 -11.49 -7.90 -6.24
N VAL A 113 -11.01 -6.68 -6.51
CA VAL A 113 -9.90 -6.06 -5.78
C VAL A 113 -10.38 -4.75 -5.19
N THR A 114 -10.28 -4.62 -3.87
CA THR A 114 -10.52 -3.33 -3.19
C THR A 114 -9.31 -2.44 -3.42
N LEU A 115 -9.48 -1.35 -4.18
CA LEU A 115 -8.41 -0.41 -4.49
C LEU A 115 -8.21 0.66 -3.40
N GLY A 116 -9.20 0.81 -2.51
CA GLY A 116 -9.11 1.68 -1.33
C GLY A 116 -10.45 2.31 -0.94
N VAL A 117 -10.42 3.01 0.19
CA VAL A 117 -11.39 4.04 0.57
C VAL A 117 -10.72 5.38 0.33
N VAL A 118 -11.28 6.16 -0.58
CA VAL A 118 -10.64 7.37 -1.12
C VAL A 118 -11.54 8.59 -1.01
N GLY A 119 -10.91 9.76 -1.05
CA GLY A 119 -11.60 11.04 -1.00
C GLY A 119 -12.43 11.18 0.28
N ASN A 120 -13.73 11.48 0.14
CA ASN A 120 -14.66 11.57 1.27
C ASN A 120 -15.49 10.30 1.37
N SER A 121 -14.95 9.26 2.03
CA SER A 121 -15.66 8.01 2.33
C SER A 121 -16.16 7.26 1.09
N VAL A 122 -15.33 7.15 0.03
CA VAL A 122 -15.69 6.42 -1.20
C VAL A 122 -14.96 5.10 -1.28
N GLY A 123 -15.67 3.98 -1.13
CA GLY A 123 -15.11 2.67 -1.45
C GLY A 123 -14.96 2.49 -2.97
N LEU A 124 -13.75 2.16 -3.42
CA LEU A 124 -13.43 1.91 -4.82
C LEU A 124 -13.03 0.45 -5.00
N VAL A 125 -13.78 -0.27 -5.83
CA VAL A 125 -13.56 -1.71 -6.07
C VAL A 125 -13.45 -1.97 -7.55
N GLU A 126 -12.36 -2.62 -7.95
CA GLU A 126 -12.21 -3.20 -9.28
C GLU A 126 -12.88 -4.56 -9.34
N ARG A 127 -13.59 -4.82 -10.45
CA ARG A 127 -14.02 -6.15 -10.86
C ARG A 127 -13.29 -6.54 -12.13
N GLU A 128 -12.60 -7.65 -12.08
CA GLU A 128 -12.07 -8.33 -13.25
C GLU A 128 -13.03 -9.45 -13.66
N HIS A 129 -13.25 -9.59 -14.97
CA HIS A 129 -14.05 -10.68 -15.53
C HIS A 129 -13.31 -11.32 -16.69
N GLU A 130 -12.90 -12.57 -16.53
CA GLU A 130 -12.30 -13.33 -17.62
C GLU A 130 -13.39 -13.74 -18.62
N VAL A 131 -13.36 -13.13 -19.81
CA VAL A 131 -14.25 -13.48 -20.93
C VAL A 131 -13.69 -14.67 -21.71
N SER A 132 -12.36 -14.69 -21.88
CA SER A 132 -11.60 -15.79 -22.47
C SER A 132 -10.13 -15.65 -22.06
N PHE A 133 -9.30 -16.66 -22.36
CA PHE A 133 -7.85 -16.62 -22.12
C PHE A 133 -7.23 -15.28 -22.58
N LEU A 134 -6.63 -14.54 -21.64
CA LEU A 134 -6.02 -13.20 -21.82
C LEU A 134 -6.97 -12.06 -22.22
N ASN A 135 -8.29 -12.28 -22.20
CA ASN A 135 -9.30 -11.26 -22.43
C ASN A 135 -10.07 -10.99 -21.12
N VAL A 136 -9.62 -9.96 -20.40
CA VAL A 136 -10.19 -9.56 -19.11
C VAL A 136 -10.89 -8.22 -19.27
N VAL A 137 -12.17 -8.18 -18.88
CA VAL A 137 -12.95 -6.94 -18.83
C VAL A 137 -12.92 -6.39 -17.41
N ARG A 138 -12.52 -5.13 -17.27
CA ARG A 138 -12.42 -4.42 -15.99
C ARG A 138 -13.54 -3.42 -15.83
N THR A 139 -14.11 -3.35 -14.64
CA THR A 139 -15.09 -2.33 -14.26
C THR A 139 -14.86 -1.88 -12.83
N PHE A 140 -15.04 -0.59 -12.55
CA PHE A 140 -14.79 -0.02 -11.23
C PHE A 140 -16.10 0.40 -10.57
N ALA A 141 -16.48 -0.28 -9.50
CA ALA A 141 -17.68 -0.01 -8.72
C ALA A 141 -17.38 1.01 -7.62
N LEU A 142 -18.35 1.87 -7.34
CA LEU A 142 -18.29 2.86 -6.26
C LEU A 142 -19.28 2.52 -5.15
N LEU A 143 -18.80 2.57 -3.90
CA LEU A 143 -19.60 2.64 -2.70
C LEU A 143 -19.47 4.07 -2.16
N ASN A 144 -20.36 4.96 -2.60
CA ASN A 144 -20.27 6.40 -2.33
C ASN A 144 -21.60 6.96 -1.76
N PRO A 145 -21.64 7.39 -0.48
CA PRO A 145 -20.62 7.10 0.53
C PRO A 145 -20.60 5.61 0.91
N LEU A 146 -19.50 5.15 1.51
CA LEU A 146 -19.29 3.77 1.94
C LEU A 146 -20.42 3.28 2.86
N SER A 147 -20.89 4.16 3.76
CA SER A 147 -21.96 3.91 4.74
C SER A 147 -23.32 3.53 4.15
N LEU A 148 -23.55 3.76 2.84
CA LEU A 148 -24.74 3.24 2.18
C LEU A 148 -24.71 1.72 2.01
N ASN A 149 -23.55 1.08 2.18
CA ASN A 149 -23.39 -0.36 2.12
C ASN A 149 -24.02 -0.92 0.83
N GLN A 150 -23.77 -0.28 -0.31
CA GLN A 150 -24.25 -0.71 -1.64
C GLN A 150 -23.44 -0.06 -2.76
N VAL A 151 -23.45 -0.67 -3.94
CA VAL A 151 -22.92 -0.02 -5.15
C VAL A 151 -23.84 1.14 -5.53
N THR A 152 -23.28 2.35 -5.61
CA THR A 152 -24.02 3.58 -5.94
C THR A 152 -23.64 4.15 -7.29
N GLY A 153 -22.53 3.70 -7.89
CA GLY A 153 -22.08 4.20 -9.18
C GLY A 153 -20.94 3.40 -9.78
N ARG A 154 -20.37 3.96 -10.84
CA ARG A 154 -19.18 3.45 -11.51
C ARG A 154 -18.20 4.59 -11.73
N TRP A 155 -16.92 4.26 -11.62
CA TRP A 155 -15.82 5.11 -12.01
C TRP A 155 -15.27 4.63 -13.36
N THR A 156 -14.93 5.56 -14.24
CA THR A 156 -14.39 5.26 -15.57
C THR A 156 -13.10 6.05 -15.74
N PRO A 157 -11.94 5.46 -15.42
CA PRO A 157 -10.67 6.17 -15.53
C PRO A 157 -10.42 6.62 -16.97
N PRO A 158 -9.72 7.75 -17.20
CA PRO A 158 -9.43 8.32 -18.51
C PRO A 158 -8.27 7.57 -19.20
N VAL A 159 -8.16 6.27 -18.95
CA VAL A 159 -7.12 5.41 -19.51
C VAL A 159 -7.77 4.42 -20.47
N GLY A 160 -7.08 4.13 -21.57
CA GLY A 160 -7.56 3.19 -22.58
C GLY A 160 -7.50 1.75 -22.11
N THR A 161 -7.76 0.81 -23.03
CA THR A 161 -7.63 -0.63 -22.76
C THR A 161 -6.19 -1.11 -22.70
N ASP A 162 -5.24 -0.27 -23.13
CA ASP A 162 -3.80 -0.54 -23.08
C ASP A 162 -3.20 -0.28 -21.69
N HIS A 163 -3.99 0.25 -20.75
CA HIS A 163 -3.56 0.58 -19.40
C HIS A 163 -4.37 -0.17 -18.34
N LEU A 164 -3.68 -0.57 -17.27
CA LEU A 164 -4.25 -1.15 -16.06
C LEU A 164 -4.08 -0.14 -14.92
N VAL A 165 -5.19 0.26 -14.28
CA VAL A 165 -5.12 1.03 -13.04
C VAL A 165 -4.49 0.15 -11.98
N SER A 166 -3.30 0.51 -11.50
CA SER A 166 -2.57 -0.35 -10.59
C SER A 166 -2.43 0.20 -9.19
N LEU A 167 -2.43 1.52 -9.02
CA LEU A 167 -2.36 2.16 -7.71
C LEU A 167 -3.29 3.36 -7.68
N VAL A 168 -3.95 3.55 -6.55
CA VAL A 168 -4.71 4.76 -6.21
C VAL A 168 -4.18 5.23 -4.87
N SER A 169 -3.75 6.50 -4.79
CA SER A 169 -3.24 7.04 -3.53
C SER A 169 -4.36 7.03 -2.48
N ARG A 170 -4.10 6.59 -1.25
CA ARG A 170 -5.10 6.42 -0.18
C ARG A 170 -5.45 7.71 0.57
N ASN A 171 -5.38 8.85 -0.13
CA ASN A 171 -5.72 10.15 0.45
C ASN A 171 -7.22 10.23 0.75
N GLN A 172 -7.57 10.39 2.03
CA GLN A 172 -8.93 10.65 2.51
C GLN A 172 -9.06 12.06 3.10
N GLY A 173 -10.28 12.60 3.15
CA GLY A 173 -10.56 13.97 3.60
C GLY A 173 -10.35 15.06 2.53
N GLY A 174 -9.66 14.73 1.43
CA GLY A 174 -9.62 15.51 0.20
C GLY A 174 -10.65 15.05 -0.83
N SER A 175 -10.75 15.73 -1.97
CA SER A 175 -11.61 15.30 -3.09
C SER A 175 -10.85 14.61 -4.22
N ASN A 176 -9.52 14.73 -4.24
CA ASN A 176 -8.66 14.19 -5.29
C ASN A 176 -7.70 13.15 -4.74
N ASN A 177 -7.39 12.19 -5.60
CA ASN A 177 -6.40 11.14 -5.40
C ASN A 177 -5.52 11.09 -6.65
N ALA A 178 -4.24 10.77 -6.49
CA ALA A 178 -3.39 10.39 -7.62
C ALA A 178 -3.69 8.94 -8.02
N VAL A 179 -3.61 8.65 -9.32
CA VAL A 179 -3.80 7.32 -9.88
C VAL A 179 -2.62 6.99 -10.78
N TRP A 180 -2.02 5.83 -10.57
CA TRP A 180 -1.00 5.24 -11.43
C TRP A 180 -1.63 4.15 -12.30
N ALA A 181 -1.42 4.24 -13.61
CA ALA A 181 -1.87 3.23 -14.55
C ALA A 181 -0.68 2.68 -15.34
N MET A 182 -0.43 1.38 -15.21
CA MET A 182 0.61 0.68 -15.96
C MET A 182 0.16 0.47 -17.40
N ASP A 183 1.05 0.70 -18.36
CA ASP A 183 0.81 0.31 -19.75
C ASP A 183 1.15 -1.17 -19.93
N VAL A 184 0.15 -1.96 -20.32
CA VAL A 184 0.26 -3.40 -20.56
C VAL A 184 0.44 -3.74 -22.05
N SER A 185 0.58 -2.72 -22.91
CA SER A 185 0.98 -2.88 -24.31
C SER A 185 2.49 -3.15 -24.43
N SER A 186 2.94 -3.39 -25.66
CA SER A 186 4.37 -3.56 -25.97
C SER A 186 5.21 -2.29 -25.79
N ASN A 187 4.58 -1.12 -25.56
CA ASN A 187 5.29 0.16 -25.46
C ASN A 187 5.69 0.52 -24.04
N PHE A 188 5.03 -0.04 -23.02
CA PHE A 188 5.30 0.13 -21.60
C PHE A 188 5.52 1.60 -21.18
N ARG A 189 4.49 2.43 -21.39
CA ARG A 189 4.40 3.86 -21.06
C ARG A 189 3.37 4.11 -19.94
N PRO A 190 3.75 3.92 -18.66
CA PRO A 190 2.84 4.15 -17.56
C PRO A 190 2.38 5.62 -17.52
N THR A 191 1.20 5.84 -16.98
CA THR A 191 0.61 7.17 -16.85
C THR A 191 0.20 7.46 -15.41
N VAL A 192 0.22 8.74 -15.07
CA VAL A 192 -0.23 9.25 -13.77
C VAL A 192 -1.19 10.42 -13.97
N PHE A 193 -2.22 10.52 -13.14
CA PHE A 193 -3.21 11.59 -13.19
C PHE A 193 -3.89 11.79 -11.84
N THR A 194 -4.51 12.96 -11.63
CA THR A 194 -5.46 13.15 -10.53
C THR A 194 -6.87 12.69 -10.91
N SER A 195 -7.59 12.15 -9.94
CA SER A 195 -8.98 11.75 -10.06
C SER A 195 -9.76 12.21 -8.85
N ASN A 196 -10.89 12.89 -9.10
CA ASN A 196 -11.99 12.92 -8.14
C ASN A 196 -12.88 11.73 -8.44
N VAL A 197 -12.67 10.64 -7.69
CA VAL A 197 -13.32 9.35 -7.90
C VAL A 197 -14.85 9.46 -7.73
N ALA A 198 -15.31 10.23 -6.73
CA ALA A 198 -16.73 10.46 -6.47
C ALA A 198 -17.45 11.16 -7.64
N ALA A 199 -16.81 12.18 -8.20
CA ALA A 199 -17.37 13.00 -9.28
C ALA A 199 -17.09 12.45 -10.68
N ASN A 200 -16.25 11.41 -10.79
CA ASN A 200 -15.77 10.86 -12.06
C ASN A 200 -15.15 11.96 -12.97
N THR A 201 -14.29 12.79 -12.38
CA THR A 201 -13.56 13.86 -13.08
C THR A 201 -12.07 13.73 -12.87
N PHE A 202 -11.29 14.24 -13.82
CA PHE A 202 -9.87 13.92 -13.96
C PHE A 202 -9.03 15.16 -14.30
N GLY A 203 -7.80 15.18 -13.80
CA GLY A 203 -6.76 16.05 -14.32
C GLY A 203 -6.18 15.52 -15.64
N PRO A 204 -5.14 16.20 -16.17
CA PRO A 204 -4.37 15.70 -17.30
C PRO A 204 -3.81 14.30 -17.07
N VAL A 205 -3.83 13.46 -18.11
CA VAL A 205 -3.14 12.17 -18.12
C VAL A 205 -1.70 12.40 -18.56
N ILE A 206 -0.75 12.12 -17.66
CA ILE A 206 0.68 12.42 -17.85
C ILE A 206 1.43 11.10 -18.06
N GLU A 207 2.10 10.97 -19.19
CA GLU A 207 3.02 9.86 -19.46
C GLU A 207 4.31 10.02 -18.65
N VAL A 208 4.73 8.96 -17.95
CA VAL A 208 6.02 8.92 -17.27
C VAL A 208 7.05 8.25 -18.17
N THR A 209 8.04 9.03 -18.61
CA THR A 209 9.04 8.58 -19.59
C THR A 209 10.42 8.34 -18.99
N ASP A 210 10.59 8.56 -17.69
CA ASP A 210 11.87 8.38 -17.02
C ASP A 210 12.20 6.87 -16.88
N PRO A 211 13.40 6.42 -17.30
CA PRO A 211 13.78 5.00 -17.31
C PRO A 211 13.71 4.31 -15.95
N ASP A 212 13.89 5.05 -14.85
CA ASP A 212 13.81 4.48 -13.50
C ASP A 212 12.36 4.23 -13.04
N PHE A 213 11.36 4.81 -13.74
CA PHE A 213 9.94 4.74 -13.37
C PHE A 213 9.04 4.21 -14.49
N ASN A 214 9.59 4.01 -15.69
CA ASN A 214 8.92 3.36 -16.82
C ASN A 214 9.54 2.01 -17.17
N SER A 215 10.19 1.36 -16.22
CA SER A 215 10.63 -0.02 -16.36
C SER A 215 10.46 -0.74 -15.03
N GLY A 216 10.13 -2.04 -15.07
CA GLY A 216 9.93 -2.83 -13.85
C GLY A 216 8.49 -2.84 -13.35
N GLY A 217 8.33 -2.84 -12.03
CA GLY A 217 7.04 -2.97 -11.35
C GLY A 217 6.37 -1.64 -11.06
N ASN A 218 5.42 -1.66 -10.13
CA ASN A 218 4.84 -0.45 -9.57
C ASN A 218 5.88 0.32 -8.75
N PRO A 219 5.93 1.66 -8.86
CA PRO A 219 6.71 2.44 -7.92
C PRO A 219 6.03 2.44 -6.54
N GLY A 220 6.79 2.71 -5.49
CA GLY A 220 6.23 3.29 -4.27
C GLY A 220 5.47 4.56 -4.65
N PHE A 221 4.26 4.73 -4.13
CA PHE A 221 3.32 5.70 -4.66
C PHE A 221 2.54 6.43 -3.57
N ALA A 222 2.62 7.75 -3.57
CA ALA A 222 1.85 8.63 -2.69
C ALA A 222 1.38 9.89 -3.41
N TYR A 223 0.57 10.69 -2.72
CA TYR A 223 0.02 11.94 -3.25
C TYR A 223 0.26 13.07 -2.25
N ASP A 224 0.96 14.12 -2.69
CA ASP A 224 0.98 15.40 -1.99
C ASP A 224 -0.21 16.24 -2.45
N SER A 225 -1.23 16.30 -1.60
CA SER A 225 -2.48 16.98 -1.90
C SER A 225 -2.38 18.51 -1.85
N VAL A 226 -1.36 19.07 -1.19
CA VAL A 226 -1.16 20.51 -1.08
C VAL A 226 -0.49 21.06 -2.34
N THR A 227 0.51 20.34 -2.87
CA THR A 227 1.22 20.75 -4.09
C THR A 227 0.65 20.12 -5.37
N ASN A 228 -0.35 19.24 -5.24
CA ASN A 228 -0.95 18.48 -6.34
C ASN A 228 0.09 17.64 -7.11
N GLN A 229 0.93 16.91 -6.36
CA GLN A 229 2.01 16.10 -6.92
C GLN A 229 1.82 14.62 -6.60
N ALA A 230 1.96 13.75 -7.60
CA ALA A 230 2.25 12.35 -7.33
C ALA A 230 3.71 12.23 -6.90
N VAL A 231 3.97 11.45 -5.86
CA VAL A 231 5.32 11.15 -5.36
C VAL A 231 5.60 9.68 -5.65
N LEU A 232 6.73 9.42 -6.31
CA LEU A 232 7.14 8.10 -6.78
C LEU A 232 8.47 7.70 -6.11
N GLY A 233 8.60 6.42 -5.76
CA GLY A 233 9.85 5.81 -5.31
C GLY A 233 10.15 4.53 -6.09
N HIS A 234 11.38 4.33 -6.55
CA HIS A 234 11.82 3.11 -7.25
C HIS A 234 13.36 3.02 -7.24
N ALA A 235 13.99 1.88 -7.50
CA ALA A 235 15.41 1.80 -7.88
C ALA A 235 15.61 1.60 -9.38
N THR A 236 16.83 1.80 -9.88
CA THR A 236 17.14 1.46 -11.28
C THR A 236 17.05 -0.05 -11.49
N LEU A 237 16.23 -0.46 -12.45
CA LEU A 237 16.01 -1.87 -12.77
C LEU A 237 17.32 -2.65 -12.97
N GLY A 238 17.40 -3.82 -12.33
CA GLY A 238 18.51 -4.76 -12.50
C GLY A 238 19.73 -4.46 -11.61
N ASN A 239 19.69 -3.45 -10.74
CA ASN A 239 20.73 -3.24 -9.74
C ASN A 239 20.14 -2.74 -8.41
N PRO A 240 19.87 -3.63 -7.45
CA PRO A 240 19.32 -3.23 -6.16
C PRO A 240 20.37 -2.58 -5.24
N PHE A 241 21.67 -2.63 -5.57
CA PHE A 241 22.75 -2.15 -4.70
C PHE A 241 23.12 -0.68 -4.93
N ILE A 242 22.16 0.13 -5.36
CA ILE A 242 22.32 1.57 -5.56
C ILE A 242 21.31 2.34 -4.72
N PRO A 243 21.56 3.63 -4.46
CA PRO A 243 20.57 4.46 -3.78
C PRO A 243 19.28 4.53 -4.60
N GLY A 244 18.14 4.40 -3.91
CA GLY A 244 16.82 4.54 -4.49
C GLY A 244 16.64 5.89 -5.19
N LYS A 245 15.62 5.98 -6.04
CA LYS A 245 15.22 7.19 -6.75
C LYS A 245 13.87 7.64 -6.24
N MET A 246 13.79 8.93 -5.97
CA MET A 246 12.54 9.62 -5.66
C MET A 246 12.19 10.53 -6.82
N ALA A 247 10.91 10.64 -7.15
CA ALA A 247 10.43 11.60 -8.11
C ALA A 247 9.12 12.23 -7.68
N THR A 248 8.87 13.44 -8.17
CA THR A 248 7.56 14.10 -8.10
C THR A 248 7.06 14.39 -9.51
N VAL A 249 5.75 14.25 -9.70
CA VAL A 249 5.05 14.61 -10.94
C VAL A 249 3.98 15.63 -10.59
N ASP A 250 4.15 16.87 -11.06
CA ASP A 250 3.10 17.89 -10.96
C ASP A 250 1.91 17.47 -11.83
N LEU A 251 0.79 17.16 -11.19
CA LEU A 251 -0.40 16.63 -11.85
C LEU A 251 -1.23 17.69 -12.56
N THR A 252 -0.78 18.95 -12.55
CA THR A 252 -1.34 20.05 -13.34
C THR A 252 -0.51 20.30 -14.60
N THR A 253 0.82 20.34 -14.45
CA THR A 253 1.73 20.77 -15.52
C THR A 253 2.41 19.60 -16.25
N GLY A 254 2.44 18.41 -15.65
CA GLY A 254 3.22 17.27 -16.13
C GLY A 254 4.72 17.38 -15.83
N THR A 255 5.15 18.35 -15.02
CA THR A 255 6.56 18.52 -14.67
C THR A 255 7.05 17.35 -13.83
N PHE A 256 8.03 16.61 -14.36
CA PHE A 256 8.68 15.49 -13.68
C PHE A 256 10.01 15.94 -13.07
N THR A 257 10.19 15.72 -11.77
CA THR A 257 11.44 16.05 -11.06
C THR A 257 11.93 14.83 -10.32
N LYS A 258 13.19 14.44 -10.54
CA LYS A 258 13.82 13.26 -9.92
C LYS A 258 15.05 13.66 -9.11
N PHE A 259 15.23 13.00 -7.97
CA PHE A 259 16.42 13.11 -7.15
C PHE A 259 16.84 11.73 -6.61
N THR A 260 18.09 11.64 -6.15
CA THR A 260 18.61 10.41 -5.56
C THR A 260 18.23 10.37 -4.08
N GLY A 261 17.61 9.27 -3.67
CA GLY A 261 17.25 9.00 -2.29
C GLY A 261 18.48 8.71 -1.42
N VAL A 262 18.26 8.66 -0.11
CA VAL A 262 19.28 8.33 0.88
C VAL A 262 19.28 6.86 1.28
N GLY A 263 18.19 6.14 0.99
CA GLY A 263 18.04 4.70 1.20
C GLY A 263 18.63 3.89 0.04
N LEU A 264 18.83 2.59 0.27
CA LEU A 264 19.48 1.66 -0.65
C LEU A 264 18.52 0.57 -1.13
N GLY A 265 18.39 0.42 -2.45
CA GLY A 265 17.49 -0.55 -3.07
C GLY A 265 16.14 0.04 -3.47
N ASP A 266 15.22 -0.85 -3.85
CA ASP A 266 13.86 -0.48 -4.24
C ASP A 266 13.11 0.12 -3.04
N VAL A 267 12.26 1.10 -3.34
CA VAL A 267 11.38 1.73 -2.35
C VAL A 267 10.16 0.83 -2.18
N ASN A 268 9.96 0.30 -0.99
CA ASN A 268 8.87 -0.64 -0.70
C ASN A 268 7.59 0.12 -0.30
N GLY A 269 7.67 0.91 0.76
CA GLY A 269 6.57 1.76 1.23
C GLY A 269 6.88 3.24 1.01
N LEU A 270 5.83 4.05 0.81
CA LEU A 270 5.94 5.50 0.63
C LEU A 270 4.66 6.19 1.14
N ALA A 271 4.82 7.13 2.06
CA ALA A 271 3.76 8.07 2.47
C ALA A 271 4.25 9.51 2.47
N VAL A 272 3.32 10.46 2.45
CA VAL A 272 3.62 11.89 2.41
C VAL A 272 2.78 12.64 3.45
N ASP A 273 3.46 13.41 4.30
CA ASP A 273 2.86 14.53 5.00
C ASP A 273 2.75 15.72 4.04
N SER A 274 1.56 15.89 3.46
CA SER A 274 1.29 16.99 2.51
C SER A 274 1.42 18.37 3.18
N ALA A 275 1.24 18.49 4.50
CA ALA A 275 1.27 19.78 5.16
C ALA A 275 2.69 20.36 5.24
N THR A 276 3.70 19.51 5.38
CA THR A 276 5.11 19.91 5.47
C THR A 276 5.92 19.58 4.21
N GLY A 277 5.37 18.78 3.30
CA GLY A 277 6.10 18.24 2.16
C GLY A 277 7.16 17.23 2.58
N THR A 278 6.90 16.49 3.67
CA THR A 278 7.79 15.42 4.16
C THR A 278 7.33 14.09 3.60
N ALA A 279 8.19 13.40 2.84
CA ALA A 279 7.95 12.02 2.43
C ALA A 279 8.70 11.06 3.36
N CYS A 280 8.08 9.93 3.68
CA CYS A 280 8.69 8.83 4.41
C CYS A 280 8.68 7.58 3.55
N THR A 281 9.80 6.88 3.47
CA THR A 281 9.94 5.62 2.73
C THR A 281 10.58 4.53 3.56
N THR A 282 10.53 3.31 3.03
CA THR A 282 11.45 2.25 3.40
C THR A 282 12.14 1.72 2.15
N THR A 283 13.39 1.28 2.28
CA THR A 283 14.13 0.65 1.19
C THR A 283 14.56 -0.78 1.50
N GLU A 284 14.67 -1.59 0.44
CA GLU A 284 14.81 -3.03 0.56
C GLU A 284 16.17 -3.47 1.12
N ILE A 285 17.29 -2.84 0.74
CA ILE A 285 18.62 -3.43 0.98
C ILE A 285 19.26 -2.99 2.29
N ASP A 286 19.06 -1.73 2.69
CA ASP A 286 19.63 -1.20 3.93
C ASP A 286 18.69 -1.28 5.12
N PHE A 287 17.50 -1.90 4.95
CA PHE A 287 16.51 -2.16 6.02
C PHE A 287 16.26 -0.91 6.87
N SER A 288 16.18 0.24 6.20
CA SER A 288 16.05 1.55 6.82
C SER A 288 14.68 2.16 6.55
N VAL A 289 14.38 3.19 7.34
CA VAL A 289 13.34 4.17 7.08
C VAL A 289 14.01 5.47 6.68
N GLU A 290 13.48 6.15 5.67
CA GLU A 290 14.05 7.38 5.15
C GLU A 290 13.04 8.51 5.13
N PHE A 291 13.49 9.72 5.43
CA PHE A 291 12.67 10.92 5.47
C PHE A 291 13.24 11.96 4.52
N TYR A 292 12.39 12.53 3.67
CA TYR A 292 12.77 13.51 2.65
C TYR A 292 11.93 14.77 2.78
N ASN A 293 12.58 15.92 2.64
CA ASN A 293 11.87 17.15 2.31
C ASN A 293 11.77 17.25 0.79
N LEU A 294 10.54 17.21 0.26
CA LEU A 294 10.28 17.19 -1.18
C LEU A 294 10.66 18.51 -1.87
N ALA A 295 10.59 19.64 -1.18
CA ALA A 295 10.94 20.94 -1.74
C ALA A 295 12.46 21.12 -1.89
N THR A 296 13.25 20.68 -0.91
CA THR A 296 14.72 20.79 -0.96
C THR A 296 15.38 19.57 -1.58
N GLN A 297 14.65 18.47 -1.76
CA GLN A 297 15.15 17.18 -2.30
C GLN A 297 16.32 16.64 -1.47
N THR A 298 16.25 16.83 -0.16
CA THR A 298 17.24 16.34 0.81
C THR A 298 16.54 15.44 1.81
N GLY A 299 17.26 14.46 2.34
CA GLY A 299 16.74 13.56 3.35
C GLY A 299 17.79 13.00 4.27
N PHE A 300 17.35 12.15 5.18
CA PHE A 300 18.19 11.34 6.06
C PHE A 300 17.55 9.97 6.25
N SER A 301 18.36 8.98 6.61
CA SER A 301 17.91 7.61 6.87
C SER A 301 18.22 7.20 8.31
N GLN A 302 17.40 6.29 8.82
CA GLN A 302 17.66 5.60 10.07
C GLN A 302 17.42 4.11 9.88
N PRO A 303 18.31 3.23 10.36
CA PRO A 303 18.04 1.79 10.37
C PRO A 303 16.78 1.48 11.15
N LEU A 304 15.96 0.54 10.67
CA LEU A 304 14.84 0.03 11.46
C LEU A 304 15.37 -0.59 12.77
N PRO A 305 14.64 -0.45 13.89
CA PRO A 305 15.13 -0.84 15.20
C PRO A 305 15.45 -2.34 15.25
N GLY A 306 16.68 -2.69 15.63
CA GLY A 306 17.13 -4.08 15.71
C GLY A 306 17.37 -4.77 14.36
N ALA A 307 17.11 -4.11 13.23
CA ALA A 307 17.32 -4.69 11.91
C ALA A 307 18.83 -4.83 11.61
N THR A 308 19.20 -5.99 11.06
CA THR A 308 20.60 -6.35 10.79
C THR A 308 20.82 -6.93 9.39
N GLN A 309 19.75 -7.12 8.62
CA GLN A 309 19.75 -7.73 7.30
C GLN A 309 18.45 -7.41 6.57
N GLN A 310 18.47 -7.50 5.23
CA GLN A 310 17.35 -7.24 4.31
C GLN A 310 16.03 -7.95 4.69
N PHE A 311 16.10 -9.11 5.34
CA PHE A 311 14.90 -9.82 5.80
C PHE A 311 13.99 -8.97 6.70
N PHE A 312 14.55 -7.97 7.39
CA PHE A 312 13.86 -7.08 8.31
C PHE A 312 13.46 -5.74 7.67
N SER A 313 13.49 -5.61 6.33
CA SER A 313 13.10 -4.37 5.67
C SER A 313 11.61 -4.09 5.82
N GLY A 314 11.25 -2.80 5.84
CA GLY A 314 9.86 -2.38 5.86
C GLY A 314 9.20 -2.54 4.49
N ALA A 315 7.91 -2.84 4.49
CA ALA A 315 7.14 -3.19 3.29
C ALA A 315 6.05 -2.16 2.92
N ASP A 316 5.59 -1.36 3.88
CA ASP A 316 4.57 -0.33 3.67
C ASP A 316 4.84 0.85 4.61
N VAL A 317 4.37 2.03 4.20
CA VAL A 317 4.40 3.24 5.01
C VAL A 317 3.07 3.96 4.86
N GLU A 318 2.44 4.33 5.96
CA GLU A 318 1.24 5.18 5.98
C GLU A 318 1.43 6.38 6.89
N PHE A 319 0.71 7.48 6.59
CA PHE A 319 0.79 8.72 7.36
C PHE A 319 -0.52 9.02 8.09
N ASP A 320 -0.42 9.16 9.41
CA ASP A 320 -1.46 9.72 10.25
C ASP A 320 -1.35 11.26 10.24
N SER A 321 -2.23 11.91 9.49
CA SER A 321 -2.29 13.36 9.35
C SER A 321 -2.90 14.09 10.56
N VAL A 322 -3.55 13.39 11.48
CA VAL A 322 -4.14 13.98 12.70
C VAL A 322 -3.07 14.07 13.80
N ASN A 323 -2.26 13.03 13.94
CA ASN A 323 -1.24 12.92 14.97
C ASN A 323 0.19 13.22 14.47
N ASN A 324 0.37 13.42 13.15
CA ASN A 324 1.65 13.67 12.48
C ASN A 324 2.66 12.53 12.70
N LEU A 325 2.22 11.31 12.41
CA LEU A 325 3.01 10.09 12.61
C LEU A 325 3.12 9.30 11.31
N PHE A 326 4.30 8.75 11.05
CA PHE A 326 4.52 7.75 10.02
C PHE A 326 4.51 6.37 10.64
N LEU A 327 3.80 5.44 10.02
CA LEU A 327 3.68 4.06 10.46
C LEU A 327 4.30 3.15 9.40
N VAL A 328 5.28 2.35 9.82
CA VAL A 328 6.05 1.47 8.94
C VAL A 328 5.70 0.02 9.22
N ALA A 329 5.24 -0.70 8.21
CA ALA A 329 5.00 -2.14 8.31
C ALA A 329 6.30 -2.91 8.14
N GLN A 330 6.63 -3.75 9.12
CA GLN A 330 7.76 -4.67 9.06
C GLN A 330 7.24 -6.12 9.10
N PRO A 331 7.15 -6.82 7.95
CA PRO A 331 6.57 -8.17 7.90
C PRO A 331 7.30 -9.19 8.75
N ASN A 332 8.61 -9.03 8.89
CA ASN A 332 9.42 -9.84 9.80
C ASN A 332 10.01 -8.95 10.88
N SER A 333 9.54 -9.13 12.10
CA SER A 333 9.94 -8.31 13.24
C SER A 333 11.44 -8.45 13.54
N SER A 334 12.14 -7.32 13.65
CA SER A 334 13.50 -7.25 14.21
C SER A 334 13.53 -6.87 15.69
N THR A 335 12.38 -6.51 16.27
CA THR A 335 12.23 -6.12 17.67
C THR A 335 11.53 -7.17 18.54
N ALA A 336 10.95 -8.21 17.93
CA ALA A 336 10.34 -9.35 18.59
C ALA A 336 11.02 -10.67 18.16
N SER A 337 10.78 -11.75 18.93
CA SER A 337 11.35 -13.07 18.61
C SER A 337 10.76 -13.73 17.36
N SER A 338 9.60 -13.26 16.91
CA SER A 338 8.83 -13.82 15.79
C SER A 338 7.68 -12.88 15.40
N GLY A 339 7.11 -13.11 14.22
CA GLY A 339 5.95 -12.37 13.73
C GLY A 339 6.33 -11.08 13.03
N SER A 340 5.41 -10.12 13.04
CA SER A 340 5.51 -8.84 12.35
C SER A 340 5.41 -7.68 13.33
N SER A 341 5.82 -6.50 12.87
CA SER A 341 5.79 -5.27 13.67
C SER A 341 5.28 -4.07 12.87
N ILE A 342 4.74 -3.09 13.59
CA ILE A 342 4.58 -1.71 13.11
C ILE A 342 5.56 -0.83 13.89
N HIS A 343 6.34 0.00 13.19
CA HIS A 343 7.17 1.02 13.82
C HIS A 343 6.57 2.40 13.57
N VAL A 344 6.44 3.19 14.62
CA VAL A 344 5.82 4.52 14.55
C VAL A 344 6.91 5.57 14.71
N TYR A 345 6.96 6.53 13.79
CA TYR A 345 7.92 7.62 13.79
C TYR A 345 7.21 8.97 13.78
N ASP A 346 7.80 9.97 14.42
CA ASP A 346 7.39 11.36 14.19
C ASP A 346 7.95 11.89 12.86
N VAL A 347 7.49 13.08 12.45
CA VAL A 347 7.95 13.74 11.21
C VAL A 347 9.44 14.14 11.23
N SER A 348 10.10 14.11 12.39
CA SER A 348 11.55 14.32 12.52
C SER A 348 12.33 13.01 12.43
N GLY A 349 11.65 11.89 12.18
CA GLY A 349 12.22 10.56 12.08
C GLY A 349 12.64 9.97 13.42
N ASN A 350 12.15 10.47 14.55
CA ASN A 350 12.37 9.81 15.83
C ASN A 350 11.43 8.61 15.96
N LEU A 351 11.96 7.44 16.30
CA LEU A 351 11.14 6.29 16.66
C LEU A 351 10.33 6.62 17.92
N ILE A 352 9.02 6.68 17.76
CA ILE A 352 8.07 6.91 18.84
C ILE A 352 7.72 5.60 19.52
N GLU A 353 7.49 4.51 18.79
CA GLU A 353 7.17 3.21 19.40
C GLU A 353 7.28 2.04 18.40
N SER A 354 7.21 0.82 18.92
CA SER A 354 7.18 -0.41 18.12
C SER A 354 6.10 -1.36 18.64
N ILE A 355 5.15 -1.64 17.78
CA ILE A 355 4.02 -2.52 18.03
C ILE A 355 4.37 -3.91 17.51
N ASN A 356 4.52 -4.86 18.43
CA ASN A 356 4.91 -6.24 18.14
C ASN A 356 3.71 -7.19 18.32
N GLY A 357 3.91 -8.46 17.93
CA GLY A 357 2.92 -9.53 18.15
C GLY A 357 1.83 -9.59 17.07
N LEU A 358 2.07 -8.92 15.94
CA LEU A 358 1.28 -9.07 14.72
C LEU A 358 1.79 -10.29 13.93
N ASN A 359 1.00 -10.78 12.98
CA ASN A 359 1.42 -11.83 12.05
C ASN A 359 0.84 -11.53 10.68
N PHE A 360 1.59 -10.81 9.83
CA PHE A 360 1.07 -10.50 8.51
C PHE A 360 0.96 -11.78 7.69
N SER A 361 -0.20 -11.99 7.06
CA SER A 361 -0.48 -13.17 6.22
C SER A 361 0.43 -13.26 4.98
N ASN A 362 1.12 -12.17 4.66
CA ASN A 362 1.92 -11.99 3.46
C ASN A 362 3.42 -11.82 3.70
N ALA A 363 3.96 -12.22 4.85
CA ALA A 363 5.41 -12.20 5.09
C ALA A 363 6.24 -12.95 4.02
N PHE A 364 5.59 -13.81 3.21
CA PHE A 364 6.18 -14.54 2.08
C PHE A 364 5.29 -14.57 0.82
N ASN A 365 4.28 -13.70 0.68
CA ASN A 365 3.28 -13.76 -0.40
C ASN A 365 3.41 -12.58 -1.40
N VAL A 366 2.69 -12.68 -2.53
CA VAL A 366 2.69 -11.75 -3.66
C VAL A 366 1.97 -10.42 -3.36
N VAL A 367 1.07 -10.40 -2.37
CA VAL A 367 0.38 -9.18 -1.92
C VAL A 367 1.23 -8.50 -0.85
N PRO A 368 1.79 -7.30 -1.07
CA PRO A 368 2.62 -6.63 -0.06
C PRO A 368 1.81 -6.32 1.21
N ALA A 369 2.49 -6.23 2.36
CA ALA A 369 1.87 -5.81 3.62
C ALA A 369 1.13 -4.49 3.40
N HIS A 370 -0.08 -4.38 3.94
CA HIS A 370 -0.88 -3.17 3.85
C HIS A 370 -1.27 -2.68 5.24
N ILE A 371 -1.08 -1.38 5.50
CA ILE A 371 -1.67 -0.68 6.64
C ILE A 371 -2.86 0.18 6.19
N ALA A 372 -4.01 0.06 6.84
CA ALA A 372 -5.11 1.02 6.72
C ALA A 372 -5.32 1.74 8.05
N LEU A 373 -5.27 3.08 8.07
CA LEU A 373 -5.33 3.86 9.31
C LEU A 373 -6.70 4.49 9.53
N ASN A 374 -7.10 4.63 10.80
CA ASN A 374 -8.13 5.56 11.25
C ASN A 374 -7.48 6.49 12.31
N PRO A 375 -6.92 7.62 11.85
CA PRO A 375 -6.22 8.61 12.67
C PRO A 375 -6.99 9.12 13.88
N GLY A 376 -8.30 9.35 13.73
CA GLY A 376 -9.15 9.93 14.78
C GLY A 376 -9.26 9.03 16.01
N ASN A 377 -9.15 7.72 15.81
CA ASN A 377 -9.23 6.71 16.87
C ASN A 377 -7.86 6.11 17.24
N ARG A 378 -6.77 6.51 16.58
CA ARG A 378 -5.43 5.90 16.67
C ARG A 378 -5.46 4.37 16.55
N ILE A 379 -6.23 3.91 15.57
CA ILE A 379 -6.30 2.50 15.21
C ILE A 379 -5.80 2.32 13.78
N GLY A 380 -5.21 1.17 13.50
CA GLY A 380 -4.91 0.74 12.14
C GLY A 380 -5.34 -0.71 11.94
N PHE A 381 -5.37 -1.15 10.69
CA PHE A 381 -5.63 -2.52 10.28
C PHE A 381 -4.50 -3.00 9.38
N VAL A 382 -4.17 -4.29 9.50
CA VAL A 382 -3.17 -4.98 8.69
C VAL A 382 -3.70 -6.33 8.23
N ASP A 383 -3.08 -6.89 7.19
CA ASP A 383 -3.29 -8.28 6.79
C ASP A 383 -2.96 -9.26 7.94
N GLY A 384 -3.72 -10.36 8.05
CA GLY A 384 -3.51 -11.42 9.03
C GLY A 384 -4.48 -11.37 10.22
N PRO A 385 -4.33 -12.26 11.22
CA PRO A 385 -3.21 -13.18 11.42
C PRO A 385 -3.31 -14.51 10.66
N ASP A 386 -4.40 -14.73 9.91
CA ASP A 386 -4.59 -15.98 9.17
C ASP A 386 -3.57 -16.13 8.02
N ILE A 387 -2.85 -17.25 8.00
CA ILE A 387 -1.87 -17.59 6.97
C ILE A 387 -2.50 -17.79 5.59
N ALA A 388 -3.80 -18.08 5.52
CA ALA A 388 -4.53 -18.15 4.25
C ALA A 388 -5.01 -16.77 3.77
N ALA A 389 -4.65 -15.70 4.50
CA ALA A 389 -5.03 -14.32 4.20
C ALA A 389 -6.55 -14.07 4.17
N GLY A 390 -7.34 -14.84 4.92
CA GLY A 390 -8.79 -14.60 5.10
C GLY A 390 -9.13 -13.64 6.25
N GLN A 391 -8.12 -13.07 6.92
CA GLN A 391 -8.30 -12.18 8.05
C GLN A 391 -7.51 -10.88 7.89
N ILE A 392 -8.06 -9.82 8.47
CA ILE A 392 -7.33 -8.59 8.80
C ILE A 392 -7.47 -8.31 10.30
N GLN A 393 -6.43 -7.73 10.89
CA GLN A 393 -6.31 -7.49 12.31
C GLN A 393 -6.12 -6.00 12.60
N SER A 394 -6.84 -5.49 13.58
CA SER A 394 -6.63 -4.13 14.08
C SER A 394 -5.46 -4.05 15.07
N PHE A 395 -4.87 -2.87 15.18
CA PHE A 395 -3.91 -2.51 16.20
C PHE A 395 -4.14 -1.06 16.66
N THR A 396 -3.60 -0.72 17.82
CA THR A 396 -3.59 0.65 18.36
C THR A 396 -2.16 1.19 18.41
N TYR A 397 -2.01 2.51 18.23
CA TYR A 397 -0.71 3.18 18.22
C TYR A 397 -0.74 4.56 18.88
#